data_AF-A0A518B6E8-F1
#
_entry.id   AF-A0A518B6E8-F1
#
_cell.length_a   1.000
_cell.length_b   1.000
_cell.length_c   1.000
_cell.angle_alpha   90.00
_cell.angle_beta   90.00
_cell.angle_gamma   90.00
#
_symmetry.space_group_name_H-M   'P 1'
#
loop_
_entity.id
_entity.type
_entity.pdbx_description
1 polymer ?
#
loop_
_entity_poly.entity_id
_entity_poly.type
_entity_poly.pdbx_seq_one_letter_code
_entity_poly.pdbx_strand_id
1 'polypeptide(L)'
;MRRVILSTLFALCLMSSSSGCFVNMYSADPIRRYRQLFFQSQDLMLLEDDWERFWMINQPSQLSARMYNGLGDPAARIRPE
;
A
#
# COMPACT_ATOMS: atom_id res chain seq x y z
N MET A 1 -32.22 2.40 17.08
CA MET A 1 -30.86 2.96 17.12
C MET A 1 -29.81 2.06 16.46
N ARG A 2 -29.60 0.80 16.88
CA ARG A 2 -28.57 -0.10 16.30
C ARG A 2 -28.64 -0.27 14.78
N ARG A 3 -29.85 -0.39 14.20
CA ARG A 3 -30.04 -0.53 12.74
C ARG A 3 -29.65 0.73 11.96
N VAL A 4 -29.89 1.91 12.53
CA VAL A 4 -29.52 3.20 11.92
C VAL A 4 -28.01 3.39 11.95
N ILE A 5 -27.35 3.03 13.06
CA ILE A 5 -25.89 3.09 13.19
C ILE A 5 -25.21 2.13 12.20
N LEU A 6 -25.76 0.91 12.03
CA LEU A 6 -25.21 -0.04 11.08
C LEU A 6 -25.41 0.41 9.62
N SER A 7 -26.55 1.02 9.29
CA SER A 7 -26.79 1.54 7.93
C SER A 7 -25.88 2.72 7.59
N THR A 8 -25.60 3.62 8.54
CA THR A 8 -24.71 4.76 8.29
C THR A 8 -23.26 4.33 8.14
N LEU A 9 -22.78 3.38 8.95
CA LEU A 9 -21.43 2.82 8.82
C LEU A 9 -21.25 2.09 7.48
N PHE A 10 -22.26 1.33 7.05
CA PHE A 10 -22.22 0.64 5.76
C PHE A 10 -22.17 1.63 4.59
N ALA A 11 -22.99 2.69 4.64
CA ALA A 11 -22.96 3.74 3.62
C ALA A 11 -21.60 4.47 3.56
N LEU A 12 -20.99 4.75 4.71
CA LEU A 12 -19.68 5.42 4.78
C LEU A 12 -18.57 4.55 4.16
N CYS A 13 -18.60 3.24 4.45
CA CYS A 13 -17.62 2.29 3.91
C CYS A 13 -17.72 2.18 2.39
N LEU A 14 -18.94 2.15 1.84
CA LEU A 14 -19.17 2.14 0.39
C LEU A 14 -18.70 3.41 -0.30
N MET A 15 -18.84 4.58 0.34
CA MET A 15 -18.33 5.84 -0.22
C MET A 15 -16.79 5.86 -0.29
N SER A 16 -16.11 5.29 0.72
CA SER A 16 -14.64 5.30 0.79
C SER A 16 -13.96 4.43 -0.27
N SER A 17 -14.62 3.35 -0.72
CA SER A 17 -14.08 2.48 -1.78
C SER A 17 -14.31 3.04 -3.20
N SER A 18 -15.13 4.09 -3.35
CA SER A 18 -15.38 4.73 -4.64
C SER A 18 -14.32 5.79 -4.95
N SER A 19 -13.10 5.34 -5.22
CA SER A 19 -12.02 6.21 -5.72
C SER A 19 -12.38 6.81 -7.07
N GLY A 20 -13.09 7.94 -7.06
CA GLY A 20 -13.31 8.82 -8.21
C GLY A 20 -14.71 8.86 -8.82
N CYS A 21 -15.72 8.18 -8.26
CA CYS A 21 -17.05 8.14 -8.88
C CYS A 21 -17.92 9.38 -8.60
N PHE A 22 -17.73 10.06 -7.47
CA PHE A 22 -18.54 11.22 -7.06
C PHE A 22 -17.84 12.56 -7.21
N VAL A 23 -16.50 12.57 -7.11
CA VAL A 23 -15.65 13.75 -7.30
C VAL A 23 -14.42 13.33 -8.08
N ASN A 24 -14.08 14.09 -9.12
CA ASN A 24 -12.85 13.87 -9.86
C ASN A 24 -11.65 14.08 -8.93
N MET A 25 -11.00 12.99 -8.53
CA MET A 25 -9.79 13.00 -7.69
C MET A 25 -8.58 13.60 -8.42
N TYR A 26 -8.58 13.53 -9.75
CA TYR A 26 -7.49 14.00 -10.60
C TYR A 26 -7.87 15.23 -11.41
N SER A 27 -6.84 15.97 -11.83
CA SER A 27 -6.95 17.08 -12.77
C SER A 27 -7.58 16.65 -14.10
N ALA A 28 -8.40 17.52 -14.70
CA ALA A 28 -8.94 17.32 -16.05
C ALA A 28 -7.89 17.56 -17.15
N ASP A 29 -6.88 18.41 -16.90
CA ASP A 29 -5.77 18.61 -17.83
C ASP A 29 -4.93 17.31 -17.94
N PRO A 30 -4.80 16.73 -19.14
CA PRO A 30 -4.15 15.44 -19.35
C PRO A 30 -2.67 15.44 -18.95
N ILE A 31 -1.95 16.55 -19.14
CA ILE A 31 -0.52 16.63 -18.80
C ILE A 31 -0.33 16.52 -17.29
N ARG A 32 -1.14 17.27 -16.54
CA ARG A 32 -1.14 17.22 -15.08
C ARG A 32 -1.66 15.88 -14.55
N ARG A 33 -2.68 15.31 -15.19
CA ARG A 33 -3.28 14.02 -14.80
C ARG A 33 -2.29 12.87 -14.93
N TYR A 34 -1.53 12.83 -16.02
CA TYR A 34 -0.50 11.80 -16.22
C TYR A 34 0.51 11.80 -15.07
N ARG A 35 1.00 12.98 -14.67
CA ARG A 35 1.95 13.11 -13.56
C ARG A 35 1.36 12.61 -12.23
N GLN A 36 0.10 12.93 -11.96
CA GLN A 36 -0.59 12.47 -10.74
C GLN A 36 -0.72 10.95 -10.71
N LEU A 37 -1.14 10.34 -11.83
CA LEU A 37 -1.28 8.88 -11.94
C LEU A 37 0.07 8.16 -11.87
N PHE A 38 1.10 8.72 -12.50
CA PHE A 38 2.44 8.15 -12.48
C PHE A 38 2.97 8.08 -11.04
N PHE A 39 2.93 9.18 -10.29
CA PHE A 39 3.37 9.17 -8.90
C PHE A 39 2.51 8.26 -8.02
N GLN A 40 1.20 8.26 -8.20
CA GLN A 40 0.34 7.36 -7.45
C GLN A 40 0.65 5.88 -7.72
N SER A 41 0.97 5.50 -8.96
CA SER A 41 1.37 4.12 -9.25
C SER A 41 2.68 3.73 -8.58
N GLN A 42 3.64 4.65 -8.48
CA GLN A 42 4.90 4.43 -7.77
C GLN A 42 4.67 4.28 -6.26
N ASP A 43 3.85 5.14 -5.68
CA ASP A 43 3.50 5.08 -4.26
C ASP A 43 2.80 3.75 -3.92
N LEU A 44 1.92 3.26 -4.80
CA LEU A 44 1.23 1.97 -4.62
C LEU A 44 2.20 0.77 -4.69
N MET A 45 3.21 0.82 -5.54
CA MET A 45 4.24 -0.23 -5.60
C MET A 45 5.10 -0.24 -4.33
N LEU A 46 5.45 0.94 -3.81
CA LEU A 46 6.24 1.06 -2.59
C LEU A 46 5.46 0.68 -1.32
N LEU A 47 4.12 0.84 -1.35
CA LEU A 47 3.25 0.54 -0.22
C LEU A 47 3.34 -0.93 0.23
N GLU A 48 3.59 -1.87 -0.69
CA GLU A 48 3.78 -3.28 -0.36
C GLU A 48 5.04 -3.50 0.51
N ASP A 49 6.17 -2.93 0.10
CA ASP A 49 7.43 -3.00 0.85
C ASP A 49 7.29 -2.29 2.21
N ASP A 50 6.60 -1.15 2.24
CA ASP A 50 6.33 -0.41 3.47
C ASP A 50 5.39 -1.17 4.42
N TRP A 51 4.47 -1.99 3.91
CA TRP A 51 3.60 -2.82 4.72
C TRP A 51 4.38 -3.91 5.46
N GLU A 52 5.28 -4.61 4.77
CA GLU A 52 6.16 -5.61 5.38
C GLU A 52 7.09 -4.96 6.41
N ARG A 53 7.54 -3.71 6.15
CA ARG A 53 8.36 -2.94 7.09
C ARG A 53 7.59 -2.46 8.32
N PHE A 54 6.34 -2.00 8.17
CA PHE A 54 5.49 -1.54 9.28
C PHE A 54 5.27 -2.64 10.30
N TRP A 55 5.01 -3.86 9.83
CA TRP A 55 4.84 -5.04 10.67
C TRP A 55 6.16 -5.69 11.08
N MET A 56 7.31 -5.08 10.77
CA MET A 56 8.63 -5.57 11.15
C MET A 56 8.94 -6.98 10.63
N ILE A 57 8.24 -7.46 9.61
CA ILE A 57 8.43 -8.80 9.02
C ILE A 57 9.81 -8.88 8.36
N ASN A 58 10.28 -7.77 7.80
CA ASN A 58 11.59 -7.65 7.19
C ASN A 58 12.74 -7.36 8.19
N GLN A 59 12.53 -7.58 9.50
CA GLN A 59 13.64 -7.48 10.45
C GLN A 59 14.57 -8.69 10.35
N PRO A 60 15.90 -8.48 10.30
CA PRO A 60 16.86 -9.57 10.33
C PRO A 60 16.77 -10.30 11.68
N SER A 61 16.57 -11.62 11.67
CA SER A 61 16.59 -12.41 12.90
C SER A 61 18.02 -12.56 13.41
N GLN A 62 18.27 -12.11 14.64
CA GLN A 62 19.60 -12.22 15.28
C GLN A 62 19.99 -13.67 15.66
N LEU A 63 19.07 -14.62 15.50
CA LEU A 63 19.22 -16.01 15.91
C LEU A 63 19.69 -16.93 14.76
N SER A 64 19.67 -16.45 13.51
CA SER A 64 20.20 -17.20 12.38
C SER A 64 21.56 -16.62 11.99
N ALA A 65 22.57 -17.49 11.86
CA ALA A 65 23.91 -17.11 11.38
C ALA A 65 23.91 -16.46 9.98
N ARG A 66 22.75 -16.36 9.32
CA ARG A 66 22.59 -15.75 7.99
C ARG A 66 22.51 -14.22 8.02
N MET A 67 22.27 -13.58 9.17
CA MET A 67 22.19 -12.11 9.24
C MET A 67 22.66 -11.55 10.59
N TYR A 68 23.97 -11.38 10.78
CA TYR A 68 24.49 -10.62 11.92
C TYR A 68 24.84 -9.14 11.59
N ASN A 69 24.79 -8.70 10.33
CA ASN A 69 25.43 -7.43 9.94
C ASN A 69 25.22 -7.05 8.45
N GLY A 70 24.02 -7.23 7.91
CA GLY A 70 23.64 -6.59 6.64
C GLY A 70 24.32 -7.10 5.36
N LEU A 71 25.14 -8.16 5.44
CA LEU A 71 25.67 -8.86 4.27
C LEU A 71 24.74 -10.03 3.90
N GLY A 72 23.54 -9.70 3.41
CA GLY A 72 22.61 -10.70 2.90
C GLY A 72 23.07 -11.22 1.53
N ASP A 73 23.17 -12.54 1.39
CA ASP A 73 23.45 -13.21 0.11
C ASP A 73 22.43 -12.75 -0.97
N PRO A 74 22.86 -12.15 -2.09
CA PRO A 74 21.96 -11.63 -3.12
C PRO A 74 21.06 -12.71 -3.74
N ALA A 75 21.41 -13.99 -3.61
CA ALA A 75 20.59 -15.12 -4.05
C ALA A 75 19.30 -15.30 -3.23
N ALA A 76 19.20 -14.74 -2.01
CA ALA A 76 18.03 -14.88 -1.15
C ALA A 76 16.86 -13.93 -1.50
N ARG A 77 17.06 -12.97 -2.42
CA ARG A 77 16.02 -12.02 -2.86
C ARG A 77 15.06 -12.61 -3.90
N ILE A 78 15.38 -13.76 -4.47
CA ILE A 78 14.52 -14.40 -5.47
C ILE A 78 13.41 -15.12 -4.70
N ARG A 79 12.24 -14.47 -4.56
CA ARG A 79 10.99 -15.16 -4.15
C ARG A 79 10.74 -16.23 -5.23
N PRO A 80 10.71 -17.54 -4.90
CA PRO A 80 10.22 -18.51 -5.87
C PRO A 80 8.73 -18.25 -6.08
N GLU A 81 8.37 -18.01 -7.34
CA GLU A 81 7.01 -17.90 -7.85
C GLU A 81 6.23 -19.22 -7.76
#